data_AF-A0A972VGF5-F1
#
_entry.id   AF-A0A972VGF5-F1
#
_cell.length_a   1.000
_cell.length_b   1.000
_cell.length_c   1.000
_cell.angle_alpha   90.00
_cell.angle_beta   90.00
_cell.angle_gamma   90.00
#
_symmetry.space_group_name_H-M   'P 1'
#
loop_
_entity.id
_entity.type
_entity.pdbx_description
1 polymer ?
#
loop_
_entity_poly.entity_id
_entity_poly.type
_entity_poly.pdbx_seq_one_letter_code
_entity_poly.pdbx_strand_id
1 'polypeptide(L)'
;MDNSWVWSRVTGGMNGDYRLIYLGAHQPVSWFYGKPAKKRFKVDVIDTWNMTITPHERIYESDAEIPLPGKPYLAIRIRSVE
;
A
#
# COMPACT_ATOMS: atom_id res chain seq x y z
N MET A 1 -0.95 8.14 -15.63
CA MET A 1 -2.19 8.62 -15.00
C MET A 1 -1.86 8.97 -13.56
N ASP A 2 -2.09 10.23 -13.20
CA ASP A 2 -1.95 10.76 -11.85
C ASP A 2 -2.85 9.95 -10.88
N ASN A 3 -2.38 9.76 -9.65
CA ASN A 3 -2.80 8.84 -8.59
C ASN A 3 -4.20 9.12 -8.01
N SER A 4 -5.12 9.69 -8.79
CA SER A 4 -6.42 10.22 -8.34
C SER A 4 -7.49 9.16 -8.09
N TRP A 5 -7.39 7.98 -8.71
CA TRP A 5 -8.53 7.05 -8.75
C TRP A 5 -8.78 6.28 -7.44
N VAL A 6 -7.72 5.92 -6.69
CA VAL A 6 -7.87 5.07 -5.49
C VAL A 6 -8.72 5.72 -4.41
N TRP A 7 -8.65 7.04 -4.23
CA TRP A 7 -9.28 7.72 -3.11
C TRP A 7 -10.81 7.70 -3.15
N SER A 8 -11.40 7.38 -4.30
CA SER A 8 -12.85 7.17 -4.44
C SER A 8 -13.33 5.81 -3.93
N ARG A 9 -12.42 4.84 -3.75
CA ARG A 9 -12.74 3.43 -3.42
C ARG A 9 -12.05 2.90 -2.18
N VAL A 10 -10.97 3.53 -1.74
CA VAL A 10 -10.23 3.17 -0.53
C VAL A 10 -9.94 4.40 0.31
N THR A 11 -9.95 4.20 1.63
CA THR A 11 -9.61 5.25 2.59
C THR A 11 -8.09 5.38 2.68
N GLY A 12 -7.58 6.60 2.76
CA GLY A 12 -6.15 6.82 3.00
C GLY A 12 -5.70 8.24 2.70
N GLY A 13 -4.38 8.43 2.59
CA GLY A 13 -3.79 9.73 2.30
C GLY A 13 -2.40 9.66 1.69
N MET A 14 -1.91 10.79 1.22
CA MET A 14 -0.59 10.93 0.62
C MET A 14 0.13 12.22 1.07
N ASN A 15 1.46 12.16 1.11
CA ASN A 15 2.33 13.34 1.24
C ASN A 15 3.62 13.07 0.43
N GLY A 16 3.85 13.80 -0.66
CA GLY A 16 4.98 13.57 -1.56
C GLY A 16 4.96 12.16 -2.15
N ASP A 17 5.95 11.34 -1.80
CA ASP A 17 6.07 9.91 -2.18
C ASP A 17 5.56 8.93 -1.11
N TYR A 18 5.09 9.44 0.03
CA TYR A 18 4.50 8.63 1.08
C TYR A 18 3.03 8.38 0.78
N ARG A 19 2.57 7.13 0.93
CA ARG A 19 1.16 6.73 0.82
C ARG A 19 0.78 5.85 1.99
N LEU A 20 -0.43 6.05 2.52
CA LEU A 20 -1.07 5.14 3.47
C LEU A 20 -2.46 4.82 2.96
N ILE A 21 -2.77 3.54 2.79
CA ILE A 21 -4.04 3.05 2.24
C ILE A 21 -4.63 2.07 3.24
N TYR A 22 -5.80 2.36 3.79
CA TYR A 22 -6.56 1.47 4.67
C TYR A 22 -7.59 0.67 3.87
N LEU A 23 -7.54 -0.65 4.00
CA LEU A 23 -8.34 -1.59 3.21
C LEU A 23 -9.70 -1.91 3.88
N GLY A 24 -9.94 -1.44 5.10
CA GLY A 24 -11.21 -1.66 5.80
C GLY A 24 -11.50 -3.16 5.97
N ALA A 25 -12.75 -3.56 5.74
CA ALA A 25 -13.16 -4.97 5.83
C ALA A 25 -12.73 -5.83 4.63
N HIS A 26 -12.17 -5.23 3.57
CA HIS A 26 -11.72 -5.97 2.40
C HIS A 26 -10.48 -6.82 2.73
N GLN A 27 -10.42 -8.02 2.16
CA GLN A 27 -9.38 -9.02 2.43
C GLN A 27 -8.58 -9.36 1.17
N PRO A 28 -8.00 -8.37 0.48
CA PRO A 28 -7.25 -8.65 -0.73
C PRO A 28 -6.03 -9.51 -0.42
N VAL A 29 -5.73 -10.44 -1.31
CA VAL A 29 -4.47 -11.23 -1.33
C VAL A 29 -3.38 -10.53 -2.14
N SER A 30 -3.73 -9.47 -2.86
CA SER A 30 -2.81 -8.67 -3.66
C SER A 30 -3.31 -7.24 -3.87
N TRP A 31 -2.41 -6.32 -4.14
CA TRP A 31 -2.73 -4.90 -4.35
C TRP A 31 -1.84 -4.24 -5.40
N PHE A 32 -2.47 -3.48 -6.31
CA PHE A 32 -1.76 -2.84 -7.42
C PHE A 32 -1.86 -1.30 -7.42
N TYR A 33 -2.84 -0.70 -6.73
CA TYR A 33 -3.17 0.71 -6.96
C TYR A 33 -2.51 1.69 -5.98
N GLY A 34 -2.47 2.98 -6.33
CA GLY A 34 -2.03 4.06 -5.42
C GLY A 34 -0.51 4.12 -5.17
N LYS A 35 0.28 3.51 -6.05
CA LYS A 35 1.75 3.43 -5.94
C LYS A 35 2.41 4.64 -6.64
N PRO A 36 3.64 5.03 -6.25
CA PRO A 36 4.42 6.02 -6.99
C PRO A 36 4.72 5.56 -8.43
N ALA A 37 4.55 6.44 -9.42
CA ALA A 37 4.86 6.13 -10.82
C ALA A 37 6.36 6.30 -11.09
N LYS A 38 6.95 5.40 -11.90
CA LYS A 38 8.36 5.47 -12.33
C LYS A 38 9.38 5.56 -11.17
N LYS A 39 9.04 5.00 -10.01
CA LYS A 39 9.91 4.97 -8.83
C LYS A 39 9.91 3.56 -8.25
N ARG A 40 11.03 3.21 -7.62
CA ARG A 40 11.11 2.04 -6.75
C ARG A 40 10.54 2.39 -5.38
N PHE A 41 9.99 1.41 -4.66
CA PHE A 41 9.39 1.66 -3.35
C PHE A 41 9.48 0.45 -2.42
N LYS A 42 9.40 0.72 -1.11
CA LYS A 42 9.21 -0.25 -0.04
C LYS A 42 7.76 -0.24 0.43
N VAL A 43 7.34 -1.39 0.95
CA VAL A 43 5.98 -1.61 1.45
C VAL A 43 6.06 -2.13 2.88
N ASP A 44 5.20 -1.62 3.75
CA ASP A 44 4.88 -2.26 5.01
C ASP A 44 3.38 -2.60 5.05
N VAL A 45 3.05 -3.78 5.54
CA VAL A 45 1.68 -4.17 5.88
C VAL A 45 1.46 -3.87 7.36
N ILE A 46 0.43 -3.08 7.65
CA ILE A 46 0.06 -2.68 9.00
C ILE A 46 -1.23 -3.40 9.36
N ASP A 47 -1.16 -4.28 10.35
CA ASP A 47 -2.35 -4.86 10.96
C ASP A 47 -2.85 -3.89 12.03
N THR A 48 -3.92 -3.17 11.73
CA THR A 48 -4.44 -2.14 12.65
C THR A 48 -5.12 -2.75 13.86
N TRP A 49 -5.55 -4.00 13.79
CA TRP A 49 -6.22 -4.70 14.88
C TRP A 49 -5.20 -5.25 15.88
N ASN A 50 -4.16 -5.91 15.38
CA ASN A 50 -3.08 -6.45 16.20
C ASN A 50 -1.97 -5.43 16.52
N MET A 51 -2.09 -4.20 16.00
CA MET A 51 -1.14 -3.11 16.18
C MET A 51 0.30 -3.47 15.74
N THR A 52 0.44 -4.20 14.64
CA THR A 52 1.75 -4.63 14.13
C THR A 52 2.07 -4.00 12.78
N ILE A 53 3.37 -3.86 12.50
CA ILE A 53 3.90 -3.43 11.22
C ILE A 53 4.85 -4.52 10.73
N THR A 54 4.55 -5.08 9.56
CA THR A 54 5.37 -6.10 8.89
C THR A 54 5.94 -5.52 7.61
N PRO A 55 7.22 -5.14 7.59
CA PRO A 55 7.89 -4.71 6.37
C PRO A 55 7.98 -5.87 5.37
N HIS A 56 7.76 -5.59 4.10
CA HIS A 56 8.23 -6.48 3.05
C HIS A 56 9.75 -6.31 2.89
N GLU A 57 10.47 -7.41 2.81
CA GLU A 57 11.92 -7.40 2.60
C GLU A 57 12.30 -6.96 1.17
N ARG A 58 11.34 -7.00 0.24
CA ARG A 58 11.51 -6.67 -1.17
C ARG A 58 11.35 -5.17 -1.46
N ILE A 59 12.17 -4.66 -2.38
CA ILE A 59 11.92 -3.38 -3.09
C ILE A 59 11.13 -3.67 -4.37
N TYR A 60 10.09 -2.87 -4.61
CA TYR A 60 9.14 -3.01 -5.71
C TYR A 60 9.39 -1.96 -6.79
N GLU A 61 9.06 -2.31 -8.02
CA GLU A 61 8.92 -1.37 -9.15
C GLU A 61 7.46 -0.93 -9.32
N SER A 62 7.23 0.18 -10.04
CA SER A 62 5.90 0.80 -10.14
C SER A 62 4.81 -0.09 -10.77
N ASP A 63 5.20 -1.08 -11.56
CA ASP A 63 4.33 -2.07 -12.21
C ASP A 63 4.21 -3.38 -11.41
N ALA A 64 4.89 -3.51 -10.27
CA ALA A 64 4.81 -4.71 -9.46
C ALA A 64 3.51 -4.77 -8.64
N GLU A 65 2.98 -5.98 -8.49
CA GLU A 65 1.87 -6.27 -7.59
C GLU A 65 2.38 -6.56 -6.17
N ILE A 66 1.67 -6.03 -5.17
CA ILE A 66 2.02 -6.16 -3.75
C ILE A 66 1.22 -7.34 -3.19
N PRO A 67 1.84 -8.47 -2.79
CA PRO A 67 1.12 -9.56 -2.14
C PRO A 67 0.64 -9.11 -0.75
N LEU A 68 -0.50 -9.61 -0.31
CA LEU A 68 -1.09 -9.27 0.99
C LEU A 68 -1.59 -10.53 1.72
N PRO A 69 -1.68 -10.48 3.07
CA PRO A 69 -2.09 -11.63 3.87
C PRO A 69 -3.54 -12.13 3.68
N GLY A 70 -4.39 -11.44 2.92
CA GLY A 70 -5.80 -11.83 2.79
C GLY A 70 -6.59 -11.72 4.09
N LYS A 71 -6.34 -10.67 4.89
CA LYS A 71 -7.01 -10.40 6.17
C LYS A 71 -7.71 -9.05 6.15
N PRO A 72 -8.79 -8.86 6.95
CA PRO A 72 -9.42 -7.55 7.07
C PRO A 72 -8.56 -6.62 7.92
N TYR A 73 -8.90 -5.33 7.90
CA TYR A 73 -8.37 -4.27 8.74
C TYR A 73 -6.87 -4.01 8.56
N LEU A 74 -6.35 -4.35 7.38
CA LEU A 74 -4.99 -4.02 7.00
C LEU A 74 -4.90 -2.61 6.43
N ALA A 75 -3.78 -1.96 6.69
CA ALA A 75 -3.32 -0.81 5.93
C ALA A 75 -2.00 -1.13 5.20
N ILE A 76 -1.80 -0.50 4.06
CA ILE A 76 -0.57 -0.57 3.28
C ILE A 76 0.13 0.78 3.39
N ARG A 77 1.39 0.77 3.85
CA ARG A 77 2.26 1.94 3.82
C ARG A 77 3.27 1.78 2.70
N ILE A 78 3.31 2.74 1.78
CA ILE A 78 4.20 2.75 0.62
C ILE A 78 5.12 3.96 0.70
N ARG A 79 6.42 3.74 0.48
CA ARG A 79 7.46 4.77 0.54
C ARG A 79 8.45 4.57 -0.60
N SER A 80 8.71 5.59 -1.41
CA SER A 80 9.77 5.51 -2.42
C SER A 80 11.13 5.24 -1.78
N VAL A 81 12.00 4.56 -2.53
CA VAL A 81 13.43 4.49 -2.26
C VAL A 81 14.17 5.38 -3.26
N GLU A 82 15.33 5.90 -2.87
CA GLU A 82 16.21 6.68 -3.75
C GLU A 82 16.56 5.94 -5.05
#